data_AF-A0ABD1B2D1-F1
#
_entry.id   AF-A0ABD1B2D1-F1
#
_cell.length_a   1.000
_cell.length_b   1.000
_cell.length_c   1.000
_cell.angle_alpha   90.00
_cell.angle_beta   90.00
_cell.angle_gamma   90.00
#
_symmetry.space_group_name_H-M   'P 1'
#
loop_
_entity.id
_entity.type
_entity.pdbx_description
1 polymer ?
#
loop_
_entity_poly.entity_id
_entity_poly.type
_entity_poly.pdbx_seq_one_letter_code
_entity_poly.pdbx_strand_id
1 'polypeptide(L)'
;MASNPTSRNSFIESSILIARSNRLHGLDLAWEYPKRSQKMTNFGKLLQEWHSAVEDESKRTGESCLLLTAAVYYSSEYNSVSYPVQTIIECLDWVNIIAYEFYGLPTEPGPFAALYNPLGRPCGDSGLKQCIKAGLPEKKAVFGFPYVGWSWSFANDDGYDL
;
A
#
# COMPACT_ATOMS: atom_id res chain seq x y z
N MET A 1 15.46 1.37 -8.43
CA MET A 1 15.21 -0.07 -8.22
C MET A 1 14.21 -0.61 -9.24
N ALA A 2 12.91 -0.32 -9.17
CA ALA A 2 11.89 -0.99 -10.01
C ALA A 2 12.00 -0.82 -11.55
N SER A 3 12.66 0.23 -12.04
CA SER A 3 12.71 0.57 -13.47
C SER A 3 13.61 -0.32 -14.33
N ASN A 4 14.52 -1.07 -13.73
CA ASN A 4 15.51 -1.87 -14.45
C ASN A 4 15.38 -3.35 -14.01
N PRO A 5 15.32 -4.33 -14.94
CA PRO A 5 15.20 -5.75 -14.59
C PRO A 5 16.32 -6.27 -13.68
N THR A 6 17.57 -5.90 -13.94
CA THR A 6 18.72 -6.29 -13.10
C THR A 6 18.57 -5.75 -11.68
N SER A 7 18.18 -4.48 -11.54
CA SER A 7 17.96 -3.89 -10.22
C SER A 7 16.74 -4.47 -9.48
N ARG A 8 15.69 -4.90 -10.20
CA ARG A 8 14.57 -5.64 -9.60
C ARG A 8 15.03 -6.99 -9.10
N ASN A 9 15.77 -7.74 -9.92
CA ASN A 9 16.29 -9.04 -9.54
C ASN A 9 17.18 -8.97 -8.28
N SER A 10 18.11 -8.02 -8.22
CA SER A 10 18.95 -7.83 -7.04
C SER A 10 18.13 -7.50 -5.78
N PHE A 11 17.08 -6.69 -5.91
CA PHE A 11 16.17 -6.42 -4.79
C PHE A 11 15.40 -7.67 -4.36
N ILE A 12 14.86 -8.42 -5.31
CA ILE A 12 14.10 -9.65 -5.06
C ILE A 12 14.96 -10.68 -4.33
N GLU A 13 16.12 -11.02 -4.89
CA GLU A 13 17.04 -12.01 -4.31
C GLU A 13 17.48 -11.60 -2.90
N SER A 14 17.87 -10.34 -2.71
CA SER A 14 18.29 -9.86 -1.39
C SER A 14 17.15 -9.83 -0.38
N SER A 15 15.93 -9.48 -0.79
CA SER A 15 14.76 -9.48 0.10
C SER A 15 14.40 -10.88 0.60
N ILE A 16 14.44 -11.88 -0.28
CA ILE A 16 14.19 -13.30 0.06
C ILE A 16 15.28 -13.80 1.01
N LEU A 17 16.55 -13.50 0.71
CA LEU A 17 17.67 -13.88 1.56
C LEU A 17 17.53 -13.28 2.98
N ILE A 18 17.18 -12.00 3.08
CA ILE A 18 16.95 -11.32 4.36
C ILE A 18 15.78 -11.96 5.11
N ALA A 19 14.66 -12.22 4.42
CA ALA A 19 13.49 -12.87 5.03
C ALA A 19 13.86 -14.22 5.65
N ARG A 20 14.54 -15.08 4.89
CA ARG A 20 14.95 -16.41 5.36
C ARG A 20 15.99 -16.33 6.48
N SER A 21 17.01 -15.47 6.34
CA SER A 21 18.06 -15.30 7.36
C SER A 21 17.50 -14.83 8.70
N ASN A 22 16.42 -14.05 8.69
CA ASN A 22 15.75 -13.55 9.88
C ASN A 22 14.50 -14.34 10.26
N ARG A 23 14.23 -15.48 9.60
CA ARG A 23 13.06 -16.34 9.84
C ARG A 23 11.73 -15.59 9.77
N LEU A 24 11.61 -14.64 8.85
CA LEU A 24 10.36 -13.94 8.57
C LEU A 24 9.43 -14.85 7.76
N HIS A 25 8.13 -14.70 7.99
CA HIS A 25 7.08 -15.43 7.25
C HIS A 25 6.72 -14.77 5.91
N GLY A 26 7.16 -13.53 5.70
CA GLY A 26 6.76 -12.74 4.54
C GLY A 26 7.46 -11.39 4.48
N LEU A 27 7.09 -10.65 3.44
CA LEU A 27 7.65 -9.35 3.09
C LEU A 27 6.50 -8.39 2.70
N ASP A 28 6.54 -7.17 3.24
CA ASP A 28 5.61 -6.10 2.88
C ASP A 28 6.32 -4.99 2.08
N LEU A 29 5.77 -4.64 0.92
CA LEU A 29 6.31 -3.57 0.09
C LEU A 29 5.55 -2.25 0.31
N ALA A 30 6.20 -1.31 1.00
CA ALA A 30 5.68 0.04 1.24
C ALA A 30 6.29 1.08 0.29
N TRP A 31 5.90 1.07 -0.99
CA TRP A 31 6.27 2.14 -1.93
C TRP A 31 5.20 3.23 -1.93
N GLU A 32 5.49 4.35 -1.25
CA GLU A 32 4.57 5.49 -1.08
C GLU A 32 4.97 6.72 -1.93
N TYR A 33 4.37 7.00 -3.07
CA TYR A 33 3.63 6.08 -3.93
C TYR A 33 4.26 6.09 -5.33
N PRO A 34 4.10 5.03 -6.14
CA PRO A 34 4.56 5.01 -7.53
C PRO A 34 3.82 6.06 -8.38
N LYS A 35 4.35 7.28 -8.41
CA LYS A 35 3.82 8.42 -9.16
C LYS A 35 4.09 8.28 -10.66
N ARG A 36 3.04 8.38 -11.50
CA ARG A 36 3.03 8.24 -12.98
C ARG A 36 2.87 6.80 -13.49
N SER A 37 2.27 6.67 -14.67
CA SER A 37 1.99 5.40 -15.35
C SER A 37 3.20 4.47 -15.43
N GLN A 38 4.36 4.99 -15.84
CA GLN A 38 5.58 4.18 -15.95
C GLN A 38 6.03 3.57 -14.60
N LYS A 39 5.91 4.30 -13.50
CA LYS A 39 6.24 3.76 -12.17
C LYS A 39 5.24 2.68 -11.76
N MET A 40 3.97 2.86 -12.11
CA MET A 40 2.91 1.89 -11.83
C MET A 40 3.06 0.60 -12.66
N THR A 41 3.48 0.71 -13.93
CA THR A 41 3.88 -0.45 -14.74
C THR A 41 5.08 -1.18 -14.13
N ASN A 42 6.07 -0.44 -13.65
CA ASN A 42 7.26 -1.04 -13.02
C ASN A 42 6.93 -1.69 -11.67
N PHE A 43 5.96 -1.15 -10.92
CA PHE A 43 5.42 -1.77 -9.72
C PHE A 43 4.77 -3.12 -10.06
N GLY A 44 3.90 -3.19 -11.06
CA GLY A 44 3.31 -4.46 -11.52
C GLY A 44 4.37 -5.50 -11.91
N LYS A 45 5.39 -5.12 -12.70
CA LYS A 45 6.50 -6.01 -13.07
C LYS A 45 7.26 -6.53 -11.85
N LEU A 46 7.53 -5.66 -10.88
CA LEU A 46 8.20 -6.04 -9.64
C LEU A 46 7.36 -7.07 -8.88
N LEU A 47 6.04 -6.88 -8.73
CA LEU A 47 5.17 -7.83 -8.04
C LEU A 47 5.17 -9.21 -8.71
N GLN A 48 5.07 -9.25 -10.04
CA GLN A 48 5.09 -10.50 -10.81
C GLN A 48 6.40 -11.26 -10.61
N GLU A 49 7.53 -10.57 -10.81
CA GLU A 49 8.86 -11.18 -10.66
C GLU A 49 9.13 -11.61 -9.21
N TRP A 50 8.68 -10.83 -8.22
CA TRP A 50 8.85 -11.14 -6.81
C TRP A 50 8.05 -12.36 -6.38
N HIS A 51 6.78 -12.44 -6.83
CA HIS A 51 5.92 -13.59 -6.59
C HIS A 51 6.52 -14.87 -7.19
N SER A 52 6.92 -14.85 -8.46
CA SER A 52 7.55 -16.02 -9.10
C SER A 52 8.82 -16.45 -8.36
N ALA A 53 9.67 -15.52 -7.96
CA ALA A 53 10.91 -15.85 -7.25
C ALA A 53 10.67 -16.48 -5.87
N VAL A 54 9.65 -16.01 -5.13
CA VAL A 54 9.26 -16.59 -3.84
C VAL A 54 8.67 -17.99 -4.02
N GLU A 55 7.83 -18.21 -5.04
CA GLU A 55 7.32 -19.55 -5.35
C GLU A 55 8.46 -20.52 -5.72
N ASP A 56 9.39 -20.08 -6.57
CA ASP A 56 10.51 -20.91 -7.02
C ASP A 56 11.47 -21.22 -5.87
N GLU A 57 11.71 -20.26 -4.97
CA GLU A 57 12.50 -20.49 -3.77
C GLU A 57 11.84 -21.51 -2.83
N SER A 58 10.53 -21.42 -2.63
CA SER A 58 9.77 -22.38 -1.83
C SER A 58 9.84 -23.78 -2.43
N LYS A 59 9.62 -23.93 -3.74
CA LYS A 59 9.74 -25.22 -4.46
C LYS A 59 11.14 -25.82 -4.34
N ARG A 60 12.19 -24.98 -4.43
CA ARG A 60 13.60 -25.41 -4.38
C ARG A 60 14.05 -25.83 -2.99
N THR A 61 13.57 -25.17 -1.95
CA THR A 61 14.03 -25.37 -0.56
C THR A 61 13.14 -26.32 0.24
N GLY A 62 11.88 -26.47 -0.17
CA GLY A 62 10.85 -27.17 0.62
C GLY A 62 10.29 -26.32 1.78
N GLU A 63 10.74 -25.07 1.93
CA GLU A 63 10.21 -24.13 2.91
C GLU A 63 8.82 -23.63 2.49
N SER A 64 8.01 -23.21 3.47
CA SER A 64 6.74 -22.56 3.17
C SER A 64 6.95 -21.27 2.37
N CYS A 65 6.11 -21.05 1.36
CA CYS A 65 6.11 -19.86 0.52
C CYS A 65 6.03 -18.59 1.40
N LEU A 66 6.88 -17.59 1.14
CA LEU A 66 6.83 -16.32 1.87
C LEU A 66 5.55 -15.57 1.50
N LEU A 67 4.88 -15.01 2.49
CA LEU A 67 3.75 -14.11 2.26
C LEU A 67 4.23 -12.82 1.62
N LEU A 68 3.55 -12.34 0.60
CA LEU A 68 3.83 -11.07 -0.06
C LEU A 68 2.65 -10.12 0.12
N THR A 69 2.93 -8.96 0.71
CA THR A 69 1.93 -7.90 0.92
C THR A 69 2.46 -6.56 0.44
N ALA A 70 1.58 -5.57 0.34
CA ALA A 70 2.00 -4.20 0.07
C ALA A 70 1.12 -3.20 0.80
N ALA A 71 1.73 -2.13 1.30
CA ALA A 71 1.02 -0.94 1.73
C ALA A 71 0.69 -0.09 0.50
N VAL A 72 -0.60 0.20 0.30
CA VAL A 72 -1.11 0.92 -0.88
C VAL A 72 -1.92 2.14 -0.47
N TYR A 73 -2.05 3.08 -1.41
CA TYR A 73 -2.84 4.29 -1.21
C TYR A 73 -4.30 3.95 -0.84
N TYR A 74 -4.98 4.87 -0.15
CA TYR A 74 -6.34 4.65 0.36
C TYR A 74 -7.38 4.31 -0.72
N SER A 75 -7.11 4.63 -1.99
CA SER A 75 -7.96 4.37 -3.14
C SER A 75 -7.21 3.66 -4.27
N SER A 76 -7.94 3.13 -5.25
CA SER A 76 -7.37 2.42 -6.41
C SER A 76 -6.57 3.30 -7.38
N GLU A 77 -6.53 4.61 -7.16
CA GLU A 77 -5.90 5.59 -8.04
C GLU A 77 -5.07 6.58 -7.24
N TYR A 78 -3.82 6.76 -7.66
CA TYR A 78 -2.93 7.77 -7.11
C TYR A 78 -2.48 8.73 -8.21
N ASN A 79 -2.78 10.02 -8.06
CA ASN A 79 -2.40 11.07 -9.00
C ASN A 79 -2.84 10.77 -10.45
N SER A 80 -4.12 10.42 -10.63
CA SER A 80 -4.72 10.09 -11.94
C SER A 80 -4.12 8.85 -12.62
N VAL A 81 -3.50 7.96 -11.84
CA VAL A 81 -2.94 6.69 -12.33
C VAL A 81 -3.43 5.55 -11.46
N SER A 82 -4.09 4.58 -12.08
CA SER A 82 -4.67 3.42 -11.40
C SER A 82 -3.59 2.39 -11.05
N TYR A 83 -3.71 1.78 -9.87
CA TYR A 83 -2.90 0.62 -9.50
C TYR A 83 -3.18 -0.58 -10.44
N PRO A 84 -2.21 -1.49 -10.65
CA PRO A 84 -2.41 -2.69 -11.43
C PRO A 84 -3.16 -3.74 -10.59
N VAL A 85 -4.45 -3.49 -10.32
CA VAL A 85 -5.26 -4.28 -9.37
C VAL A 85 -5.26 -5.77 -9.72
N GLN A 86 -5.34 -6.12 -11.00
CA GLN A 86 -5.28 -7.53 -11.42
C GLN A 86 -3.95 -8.21 -11.01
N THR A 87 -2.82 -7.55 -11.26
CA THR A 87 -1.50 -8.04 -10.83
C THR A 87 -1.39 -8.12 -9.31
N ILE A 88 -1.95 -7.17 -8.58
CA ILE A 88 -2.00 -7.22 -7.11
C ILE A 88 -2.76 -8.48 -6.65
N ILE A 89 -3.90 -8.77 -7.25
CA ILE A 89 -4.72 -9.94 -6.89
C ILE A 89 -3.99 -11.25 -7.14
N GLU A 90 -3.25 -11.33 -8.24
CA GLU A 90 -2.52 -12.53 -8.64
C GLU A 90 -1.25 -12.74 -7.80
N CYS A 91 -0.55 -11.66 -7.44
CA CYS A 91 0.80 -11.76 -6.89
C CYS A 91 0.90 -11.56 -5.37
N LEU A 92 -0.05 -10.85 -4.74
CA LEU A 92 -0.01 -10.53 -3.31
C LEU A 92 -1.06 -11.33 -2.53
N ASP A 93 -0.73 -11.73 -1.32
CA ASP A 93 -1.66 -12.38 -0.40
C ASP A 93 -2.78 -11.42 0.03
N TRP A 94 -2.41 -10.19 0.40
CA TRP A 94 -3.32 -9.07 0.65
C TRP A 94 -2.59 -7.73 0.50
N VAL A 95 -3.35 -6.64 0.57
CA VAL A 95 -2.82 -5.28 0.65
C VAL A 95 -3.27 -4.59 1.94
N ASN A 96 -2.37 -3.78 2.49
CA ASN A 96 -2.63 -2.91 3.63
C ASN A 96 -3.01 -1.52 3.09
N ILE A 97 -4.28 -1.15 3.20
CA ILE A 97 -4.79 0.13 2.67
C ILE A 97 -4.46 1.24 3.67
N ILE A 98 -3.64 2.20 3.26
CA ILE A 98 -3.26 3.38 4.05
C ILE A 98 -4.44 4.36 4.07
N ALA A 99 -5.46 4.09 4.88
CA ALA A 99 -6.70 4.85 4.99
C ALA A 99 -6.66 5.94 6.08
N TYR A 100 -5.55 6.68 6.14
CA TYR A 100 -5.28 7.72 7.11
C TYR A 100 -4.37 8.80 6.50
N GLU A 101 -4.04 9.83 7.28
CA GLU A 101 -3.36 11.04 6.81
C GLU A 101 -4.14 11.83 5.75
N PHE A 102 -5.48 11.82 5.81
CA PHE A 102 -6.32 12.57 4.87
C PHE A 102 -6.18 14.09 5.01
N TYR A 103 -5.88 14.54 6.22
CA TYR A 103 -5.58 15.93 6.57
C TYR A 103 -4.23 15.90 7.27
N GLY A 104 -3.40 16.92 7.06
CA GLY A 104 -2.06 17.02 7.64
C GLY A 104 -1.36 18.29 7.22
N LEU A 105 -0.35 18.73 7.96
CA LEU A 105 0.30 20.02 7.68
C LEU A 105 0.89 20.07 6.25
N PRO A 106 0.72 21.18 5.50
CA PRO A 106 0.19 22.48 5.93
C PRO A 106 -1.33 22.67 5.66
N THR A 107 -2.10 21.60 5.46
CA THR A 107 -3.53 21.72 5.15
C THR A 107 -4.36 22.24 6.32
N GLU A 108 -5.60 22.63 6.02
CA GLU A 108 -6.67 22.89 6.99
C GLU A 108 -6.76 21.75 8.03
N PRO A 109 -7.07 22.08 9.29
CA PRO A 109 -7.38 21.09 10.32
C PRO A 109 -8.48 20.14 9.86
N GLY A 110 -8.34 18.87 10.22
CA GLY A 110 -9.35 17.89 9.90
C GLY A 110 -9.04 16.50 10.45
N PRO A 111 -10.01 15.58 10.33
CA PRO A 111 -9.88 14.23 10.86
C PRO A 111 -8.78 13.44 10.15
N PHE A 112 -7.73 13.06 10.89
CA PHE A 112 -6.58 12.30 10.38
C PHE A 112 -6.99 11.04 9.58
N ALA A 113 -8.02 10.34 10.04
CA ALA A 113 -8.52 9.11 9.44
C ALA A 113 -10.05 9.07 9.44
N ALA A 114 -10.68 10.07 8.80
CA ALA A 114 -12.12 10.05 8.60
C ALA A 114 -12.59 8.77 7.89
N LEU A 115 -13.46 8.00 8.54
CA LEU A 115 -14.17 6.90 7.89
C LEU A 115 -15.15 7.43 6.84
N TYR A 116 -15.90 8.47 7.17
CA TYR A 116 -16.86 9.15 6.29
C TYR A 116 -16.55 10.64 6.19
N ASN A 117 -16.83 11.25 5.05
CA ASN A 117 -16.71 12.69 4.86
C ASN A 117 -17.90 13.26 4.05
N PRO A 118 -18.80 14.04 4.68
CA PRO A 118 -20.01 14.54 4.01
C PRO A 118 -19.72 15.64 2.97
N LEU A 119 -18.53 16.23 2.97
CA LEU A 119 -18.11 17.26 2.03
C LEU A 119 -17.51 16.68 0.73
N GLY A 120 -17.55 15.35 0.56
CA GLY A 120 -16.99 14.67 -0.61
C GLY A 120 -15.45 14.71 -0.68
N ARG A 121 -14.79 15.06 0.43
CA ARG A 121 -13.32 15.00 0.54
C ARG A 121 -12.84 13.55 0.78
N PRO A 122 -11.54 13.26 0.57
CA PRO A 122 -10.97 11.94 0.84
C PRO A 122 -11.37 11.37 2.22
N CYS A 123 -11.80 10.12 2.23
CA CYS A 123 -12.12 9.35 3.44
C CYS A 123 -12.01 7.85 3.18
N GLY A 124 -11.90 7.08 4.26
CA GLY A 124 -11.69 5.64 4.24
C GLY A 124 -12.77 4.86 3.46
N ASP A 125 -14.06 5.16 3.72
CA ASP A 125 -15.18 4.47 3.06
C ASP A 125 -15.15 4.65 1.54
N SER A 126 -14.99 5.89 1.07
CA SER A 126 -14.95 6.19 -0.36
C SER A 126 -13.74 5.58 -1.07
N GLY A 127 -12.57 5.53 -0.40
CA GLY A 127 -11.36 4.92 -0.93
C GLY A 127 -11.46 3.40 -1.04
N LEU A 128 -11.90 2.74 0.03
CA LEU A 128 -12.09 1.29 0.05
C LEU A 128 -13.10 0.85 -1.02
N LYS A 129 -14.23 1.57 -1.15
CA LYS A 129 -15.22 1.30 -2.21
C LYS A 129 -14.63 1.43 -3.61
N GLN A 130 -13.70 2.36 -3.84
CA GLN A 130 -12.99 2.48 -5.12
C GLN A 130 -12.07 1.29 -5.36
N CYS A 131 -11.31 0.84 -4.36
CA CYS A 131 -10.49 -0.38 -4.45
C CYS A 131 -11.32 -1.60 -4.82
N ILE A 132 -12.45 -1.81 -4.15
CA ILE A 132 -13.38 -2.92 -4.42
C ILE A 132 -13.97 -2.79 -5.82
N LYS A 133 -14.42 -1.60 -6.23
CA LYS A 133 -14.94 -1.34 -7.57
C LYS A 133 -13.90 -1.59 -8.67
N ALA A 134 -12.62 -1.35 -8.38
CA ALA A 134 -11.52 -1.65 -9.30
C ALA A 134 -11.17 -3.15 -9.37
N GLY A 135 -11.83 -3.99 -8.55
CA GLY A 135 -11.72 -5.45 -8.59
C GLY A 135 -11.00 -6.07 -7.39
N LEU A 136 -10.49 -5.28 -6.44
CA LEU A 136 -9.80 -5.81 -5.26
C LEU A 136 -10.79 -6.63 -4.41
N PRO A 137 -10.57 -7.93 -4.16
CA PRO A 137 -11.42 -8.73 -3.30
C PRO A 137 -11.40 -8.20 -1.88
N GLU A 138 -12.57 -8.08 -1.24
CA GLU A 138 -12.69 -7.59 0.14
C GLU A 138 -11.81 -8.38 1.12
N LYS A 139 -11.72 -9.70 0.94
CA LYS A 139 -10.86 -10.59 1.77
C LYS A 139 -9.35 -10.33 1.64
N LYS A 140 -8.91 -9.58 0.61
CA LYS A 140 -7.53 -9.16 0.40
C LYS A 140 -7.28 -7.69 0.77
N ALA A 141 -8.30 -6.98 1.25
CA ALA A 141 -8.22 -5.57 1.61
C ALA A 141 -8.15 -5.40 3.13
N VAL A 142 -6.94 -5.27 3.68
CA VAL A 142 -6.75 -4.95 5.10
C VAL A 142 -6.85 -3.44 5.28
N PHE A 143 -7.89 -2.99 5.98
CA PHE A 143 -8.16 -1.57 6.19
C PHE A 143 -7.25 -1.02 7.31
N GLY A 144 -6.43 -0.01 6.98
CA GLY A 144 -5.50 0.59 7.92
C GLY A 144 -6.21 1.40 9.01
N PHE A 145 -5.78 1.21 10.26
CA PHE A 145 -6.29 1.92 11.43
C PHE A 145 -5.11 2.58 12.18
N PRO A 146 -5.06 3.93 12.28
CA PRO A 146 -3.94 4.60 12.92
C PRO A 146 -4.10 4.70 14.44
N TYR A 147 -2.96 4.65 15.14
CA TYR A 147 -2.85 4.92 16.59
C TYR A 147 -2.21 6.29 16.89
N VAL A 148 -2.10 7.13 15.86
CA VAL A 148 -1.51 8.47 15.89
C VAL A 148 -2.45 9.44 15.18
N GLY A 149 -2.22 10.74 15.36
CA GLY A 149 -2.95 11.79 14.67
C GLY A 149 -2.19 13.11 14.66
N TRP A 150 -2.66 14.05 13.84
CA TRP A 150 -2.15 15.42 13.84
C TRP A 150 -2.86 16.27 14.90
N SER A 151 -2.11 17.20 15.48
CA SER A 151 -2.64 18.27 16.32
C SER A 151 -2.33 19.62 15.68
N TRP A 152 -3.24 20.57 15.84
CA TRP A 152 -3.06 21.95 15.39
C TRP A 152 -3.11 22.91 16.57
N SER A 153 -2.31 23.97 16.50
CA SER A 153 -2.42 25.12 17.38
C SER A 153 -2.90 26.30 16.56
N PHE A 154 -4.04 26.86 16.92
CA PHE A 154 -4.59 28.04 16.25
C PHE A 154 -3.92 29.30 16.79
N ALA A 155 -3.67 30.30 15.93
CA ALA A 155 -3.07 31.57 16.34
C ALA A 155 -4.03 32.40 17.23
N ASN A 156 -5.34 32.21 17.04
CA ASN A 156 -6.38 32.81 17.87
C ASN A 156 -7.16 31.67 18.53
N ASP A 157 -7.17 31.68 19.86
CA ASP A 157 -7.94 30.75 20.68
C ASP A 157 -9.34 31.32 20.91
N ASP A 158 -10.14 31.40 19.85
CA ASP A 158 -11.51 31.94 19.91
C ASP A 158 -12.52 30.89 20.46
N GLY A 159 -12.06 29.87 21.19
CA GLY A 159 -12.92 28.95 21.93
C GLY A 159 -13.78 28.05 21.03
N TYR A 160 -13.17 27.40 20.05
CA TYR A 160 -13.83 26.28 19.37
C TYR A 160 -13.76 25.04 20.26
N ASP A 161 -14.69 24.93 21.21
CA ASP A 161 -15.03 23.66 21.83
C ASP A 161 -15.56 22.70 20.73
N LEU A 162 -14.92 21.55 20.62
CA LEU A 162 -15.30 20.44 19.72
C LEU A 162 -16.55 19.71 20.20
#